data_AF-A0A1Q9N3B0-F1
#
_entry.id   AF-A0A1Q9N3B0-F1
#
_cell.length_a   1.000
_cell.length_b   1.000
_cell.length_c   1.000
_cell.angle_alpha   90.00
_cell.angle_beta   90.00
_cell.angle_gamma   90.00
#
_symmetry.space_group_name_H-M   'P 1'
#
loop_
_entity.id
_entity.type
_entity.pdbx_description
1 polymer ?
#
loop_
_entity_poly.entity_id
_entity_poly.type
_entity_poly.pdbx_seq_one_letter_code
_entity_poly.pdbx_strand_id
1 'polypeptide(L)'
;MEPEPFLEIEKDFCKQFFDEKIQIIKNHRKKLIKISSYQNLIDNQIISNAIILRMSAFFQFEDKMKIFLKKHVATPGAYFFQETVGYYLQLFFDWKKNNFNVEIEKGIRITNDQRKIKILKPDLSVWRDKKLQAIIECKLQLGYSRNEWEEKYIKKKNVYLSEYPEIKTFFLVFTKENWSGFENHQLEEKEYFTLSKTWPRSIEEPREILNPIETLFKKIVENKNY
;
A
#
# COMPACT_ATOMS: atom_id res chain seq x y z
N MET A 1 15.53 -16.69 41.92
CA MET A 1 14.82 -15.42 41.62
C MET A 1 13.90 -15.72 40.46
N GLU A 2 12.59 -15.71 40.69
CA GLU A 2 11.59 -16.15 39.72
C GLU A 2 11.41 -15.09 38.62
N PRO A 3 11.73 -15.39 37.35
CA PRO A 3 11.42 -14.52 36.21
C PRO A 3 9.92 -14.54 35.82
N GLU A 4 9.09 -15.29 36.53
CA GLU A 4 7.69 -15.56 36.18
C GLU A 4 6.78 -14.31 36.11
N PRO A 5 6.83 -13.33 37.03
CA PRO A 5 5.87 -12.22 37.00
C PRO A 5 6.00 -11.34 35.74
N PHE A 6 7.24 -11.13 35.28
CA PHE A 6 7.49 -10.35 34.06
C PHE A 6 7.02 -11.11 32.81
N LEU A 7 7.29 -12.41 32.74
CA LEU A 7 6.88 -13.25 31.62
C LEU A 7 5.36 -13.38 31.51
N GLU A 8 4.65 -13.42 32.63
CA GLU A 8 3.18 -13.40 32.65
C GLU A 8 2.61 -12.07 32.16
N ILE A 9 3.17 -10.94 32.63
CA ILE A 9 2.79 -9.60 32.16
C ILE A 9 3.03 -9.47 30.64
N GLU A 10 4.16 -9.95 30.13
CA GLU A 10 4.45 -9.90 28.69
C GLU A 10 3.53 -10.82 27.87
N LYS A 11 3.17 -12.00 28.39
CA LYS A 11 2.20 -12.89 27.73
C LYS A 11 0.82 -12.24 27.64
N ASP A 12 0.37 -11.61 28.71
CA ASP A 12 -0.89 -10.90 28.75
C ASP A 12 -0.89 -9.69 27.82
N PHE A 13 0.20 -8.90 27.82
CA PHE A 13 0.40 -7.81 26.87
C PHE A 13 0.32 -8.31 25.42
N CYS A 14 1.05 -9.39 25.08
CA CYS A 14 1.02 -9.97 23.73
C CYS A 14 -0.39 -10.38 23.33
N LYS A 15 -1.10 -11.10 24.21
CA LYS A 15 -2.46 -11.57 23.94
C LYS A 15 -3.41 -10.41 23.68
N GLN A 16 -3.44 -9.42 24.58
CA GLN A 16 -4.27 -8.22 24.44
C GLN A 16 -3.93 -7.49 23.14
N PHE A 17 -2.64 -7.27 22.88
CA PHE A 17 -2.18 -6.55 21.70
C PHE A 17 -2.61 -7.20 20.38
N PHE A 18 -2.53 -8.53 20.27
CA PHE A 18 -2.92 -9.23 19.04
C PHE A 18 -4.44 -9.34 18.88
N ASP A 19 -5.15 -9.75 19.94
CA ASP A 19 -6.59 -9.97 19.88
C ASP A 19 -7.33 -8.65 19.63
N GLU A 20 -6.93 -7.57 20.33
CA GLU A 20 -7.55 -6.26 20.17
C GLU A 20 -7.28 -5.69 18.78
N LYS A 21 -6.04 -5.75 18.27
CA LYS A 21 -5.71 -5.20 16.95
C LYS A 21 -6.49 -5.89 15.83
N ILE A 22 -6.54 -7.22 15.83
CA ILE A 22 -7.29 -7.97 14.81
C ILE A 22 -8.78 -7.63 14.91
N GLN A 23 -9.32 -7.57 16.12
CA GLN A 23 -10.73 -7.28 16.33
C GLN A 23 -11.09 -5.84 15.93
N ILE A 24 -10.23 -4.86 16.21
CA ILE A 24 -10.38 -3.46 15.78
C ILE A 24 -10.41 -3.38 14.24
N ILE A 25 -9.48 -4.04 13.55
CA ILE A 25 -9.44 -4.05 12.08
C ILE A 25 -10.71 -4.70 11.50
N LYS A 26 -11.13 -5.85 12.04
CA LYS A 26 -12.36 -6.54 11.62
C LYS A 26 -13.61 -5.66 11.85
N ASN A 27 -13.70 -5.02 13.00
CA ASN A 27 -14.81 -4.15 13.35
C ASN A 27 -14.84 -2.90 12.46
N HIS A 28 -13.68 -2.29 12.21
CA HIS A 28 -13.54 -1.15 11.31
C HIS A 28 -13.96 -1.51 9.88
N ARG A 29 -13.50 -2.65 9.35
CA ARG A 29 -13.92 -3.18 8.03
C ARG A 29 -15.43 -3.36 7.97
N LYS A 30 -16.04 -4.00 8.98
CA LYS A 30 -17.50 -4.18 9.07
C LYS A 30 -18.26 -2.85 9.08
N LYS A 31 -17.77 -1.83 9.81
CA LYS A 31 -18.39 -0.51 9.85
C LYS A 31 -18.33 0.17 8.48
N LEU A 32 -17.16 0.18 7.85
CA LEU A 32 -16.98 0.79 6.53
C LEU A 32 -17.85 0.13 5.45
N ILE A 33 -17.99 -1.21 5.48
CA ILE A 33 -18.87 -1.92 4.54
C ILE A 33 -20.34 -1.50 4.66
N LYS A 34 -20.78 -1.10 5.86
CA LYS A 34 -22.18 -0.72 6.12
C LYS A 34 -22.51 0.73 5.77
N ILE A 35 -21.52 1.63 5.79
CA ILE A 35 -21.76 3.08 5.81
C ILE A 35 -21.66 3.72 4.41
N SER A 36 -20.97 3.08 3.45
CA SER A 36 -20.71 3.67 2.14
C SER A 36 -21.11 2.77 0.98
N SER A 37 -21.79 3.34 -0.02
CA SER A 37 -21.95 2.69 -1.32
C SER A 37 -20.63 2.71 -2.09
N TYR A 38 -20.44 1.75 -3.00
CA TYR A 38 -19.28 1.70 -3.90
C TYR A 38 -19.07 3.03 -4.65
N GLN A 39 -20.16 3.62 -5.15
CA GLN A 39 -20.11 4.86 -5.92
C GLN A 39 -19.64 6.04 -5.07
N ASN A 40 -20.10 6.15 -3.83
CA ASN A 40 -19.71 7.22 -2.92
C ASN A 40 -18.21 7.19 -2.60
N LEU A 41 -17.64 5.99 -2.42
CA LEU A 41 -16.20 5.83 -2.16
C LEU A 41 -15.34 6.38 -3.27
N ILE A 42 -15.78 6.13 -4.50
CA ILE A 42 -15.13 6.56 -5.72
C ILE A 42 -15.24 8.07 -5.90
N ASP A 43 -16.46 8.60 -5.86
CA ASP A 43 -16.73 9.99 -6.26
C ASP A 43 -16.17 10.99 -5.26
N ASN A 44 -16.12 10.62 -3.99
CA ASN A 44 -15.65 11.49 -2.91
C ASN A 44 -14.21 11.19 -2.46
N GLN A 45 -13.46 10.40 -3.23
CA GLN A 45 -12.05 10.09 -2.97
C GLN A 45 -11.81 9.61 -1.52
N ILE A 46 -12.76 8.83 -1.00
CA ILE A 46 -12.81 8.47 0.43
C ILE A 46 -11.60 7.61 0.81
N ILE A 47 -11.19 6.70 -0.06
CA ILE A 47 -10.06 5.82 0.19
C ILE A 47 -8.76 6.63 0.19
N SER A 48 -8.57 7.52 -0.79
CA SER A 48 -7.40 8.40 -0.83
C SER A 48 -7.26 9.20 0.46
N ASN A 49 -8.35 9.86 0.89
CA ASN A 49 -8.39 10.60 2.14
C ASN A 49 -8.10 9.71 3.36
N ALA A 50 -8.66 8.51 3.39
CA ALA A 50 -8.49 7.59 4.51
C ALA A 50 -7.07 6.98 4.59
N ILE A 51 -6.39 6.80 3.44
CA ILE A 51 -4.97 6.42 3.39
C ILE A 51 -4.12 7.56 3.93
N ILE A 52 -4.34 8.79 3.45
CA ILE A 52 -3.62 9.99 3.90
C ILE A 52 -3.75 10.17 5.42
N LEU A 53 -4.97 10.08 5.96
CA LEU A 53 -5.23 10.18 7.39
C LEU A 53 -4.51 9.09 8.20
N ARG A 54 -4.53 7.84 7.74
CA ARG A 54 -3.80 6.75 8.41
C ARG A 54 -2.30 6.98 8.40
N MET A 55 -1.74 7.44 7.28
CA MET A 55 -0.31 7.76 7.20
C MET A 55 0.06 8.90 8.13
N SER A 56 -0.73 9.98 8.18
CA SER A 56 -0.52 11.09 9.13
C SER A 56 -0.55 10.59 10.58
N ALA A 57 -1.58 9.83 10.96
CA ALA A 57 -1.72 9.26 12.30
C ALA A 57 -0.53 8.36 12.69
N PHE A 58 -0.06 7.50 11.78
CA PHE A 58 1.12 6.67 11.99
C PHE A 58 2.36 7.51 12.29
N PHE A 59 2.62 8.54 11.48
CA PHE A 59 3.81 9.37 11.68
C PHE A 59 3.74 10.23 12.95
N GLN A 60 2.57 10.74 13.30
CA GLN A 60 2.36 11.42 14.59
C GLN A 60 2.61 10.49 15.78
N PHE A 61 2.15 9.23 15.69
CA PHE A 61 2.44 8.21 16.69
C PHE A 61 3.94 7.91 16.77
N GLU A 62 4.61 7.70 15.64
CA GLU A 62 6.05 7.45 15.61
C GLU A 62 6.86 8.59 16.22
N ASP A 63 6.45 9.85 16.02
CA ASP A 63 7.13 10.99 16.64
C ASP A 63 6.96 11.00 18.18
N LYS A 64 5.76 10.69 18.68
CA LYS A 64 5.53 10.49 20.12
C LYS A 64 6.36 9.34 20.68
N MET A 65 6.44 8.22 19.96
CA MET A 65 7.25 7.06 20.35
C MET A 65 8.74 7.36 20.34
N LYS A 66 9.22 8.15 19.38
CA LYS A 66 10.62 8.59 19.36
C LYS A 66 10.97 9.39 20.61
N ILE A 67 10.08 10.30 21.03
CA ILE A 67 10.28 11.09 22.25
C ILE A 67 10.26 10.17 23.47
N PHE A 68 9.24 9.32 23.58
CA PHE A 68 9.06 8.41 24.72
C PHE A 68 10.26 7.45 24.89
N LEU A 69 10.73 6.85 23.80
CA LEU A 69 11.85 5.90 23.79
C LEU A 69 13.23 6.56 23.60
N LYS A 70 13.29 7.89 23.45
CA LYS A 70 14.51 8.64 23.10
C LYS A 70 15.22 8.10 21.83
N LYS A 71 14.45 7.67 20.82
CA LYS A 71 14.98 7.16 19.55
C LYS A 71 15.41 8.30 18.62
N HIS A 72 16.56 8.14 17.98
CA HIS A 72 17.01 9.08 16.94
C HIS A 72 16.26 8.92 15.61
N VAL A 73 15.87 7.69 15.26
CA VAL A 73 15.26 7.35 13.96
C VAL A 73 13.85 6.78 14.15
N ALA A 74 12.91 7.21 13.30
CA ALA A 74 11.55 6.68 13.26
C ALA A 74 11.52 5.28 12.64
N THR A 75 10.47 4.51 12.92
CA THR A 75 10.24 3.24 12.22
C THR A 75 9.97 3.51 10.72
N PRO A 76 10.46 2.67 9.79
CA PRO A 76 10.24 2.88 8.36
C PRO A 76 8.75 2.84 7.98
N GLY A 77 8.19 3.97 7.57
CA GLY A 77 6.77 4.07 7.17
C GLY A 77 6.42 3.44 5.82
N ALA A 78 7.39 2.94 5.05
CA ALA A 78 7.14 2.32 3.75
C ALA A 78 6.32 1.02 3.87
N TYR A 79 6.62 0.18 4.86
CA TYR A 79 5.86 -1.05 5.14
C TYR A 79 4.43 -0.74 5.58
N PHE A 80 4.26 0.29 6.43
CA PHE A 80 2.94 0.73 6.84
C PHE A 80 2.12 1.30 5.67
N PHE A 81 2.77 2.00 4.73
CA PHE A 81 2.11 2.50 3.52
C PHE A 81 1.61 1.37 2.63
N GLN A 82 2.45 0.37 2.30
CA GLN A 82 2.01 -0.76 1.48
C GLN A 82 0.86 -1.53 2.15
N GLU A 83 0.93 -1.77 3.46
CA GLU A 83 -0.14 -2.44 4.20
C GLU A 83 -1.44 -1.64 4.18
N THR A 84 -1.35 -0.33 4.33
CA THR A 84 -2.49 0.57 4.29
C THR A 84 -3.15 0.56 2.92
N VAL A 85 -2.37 0.64 1.84
CA VAL A 85 -2.89 0.52 0.45
C VAL A 85 -3.52 -0.85 0.25
N GLY A 86 -2.85 -1.92 0.63
CA GLY A 86 -3.35 -3.29 0.49
C GLY A 86 -4.67 -3.52 1.23
N TYR A 87 -4.79 -3.02 2.46
CA TYR A 87 -6.02 -3.07 3.25
C TYR A 87 -7.19 -2.42 2.52
N TYR A 88 -7.01 -1.19 2.02
CA TYR A 88 -8.10 -0.46 1.36
C TYR A 88 -8.42 -1.01 -0.03
N LEU A 89 -7.43 -1.56 -0.74
CA LEU A 89 -7.67 -2.25 -2.00
C LEU A 89 -8.49 -3.53 -1.79
N GLN A 90 -8.21 -4.30 -0.73
CA GLN A 90 -9.03 -5.46 -0.40
C GLN A 90 -10.47 -5.04 -0.03
N LEU A 91 -10.61 -3.96 0.74
CA LEU A 91 -11.93 -3.43 1.10
C LEU A 91 -12.70 -2.94 -0.15
N PHE A 92 -12.00 -2.33 -1.11
CA PHE A 92 -12.53 -1.96 -2.42
C PHE A 92 -13.11 -3.15 -3.19
N PHE A 93 -12.41 -4.29 -3.17
CA PHE A 93 -12.88 -5.53 -3.77
C PHE A 93 -14.10 -6.10 -3.07
N ASP A 94 -14.11 -6.10 -1.73
CA ASP A 94 -15.27 -6.55 -0.96
C ASP A 94 -16.52 -5.73 -1.27
N TRP A 95 -16.38 -4.41 -1.37
CA TRP A 95 -17.49 -3.51 -1.70
C TRP A 95 -18.06 -3.78 -3.09
N LYS A 96 -17.18 -4.06 -4.06
CA LYS A 96 -17.58 -4.42 -5.43
C LYS A 96 -18.12 -5.85 -5.54
N LYS A 97 -17.99 -6.66 -4.48
CA LYS A 97 -18.34 -8.09 -4.45
C LYS A 97 -17.68 -8.85 -5.61
N ASN A 98 -16.40 -8.60 -5.84
CA ASN A 98 -15.63 -9.28 -6.88
C ASN A 98 -14.70 -10.35 -6.26
N ASN A 99 -14.30 -11.36 -7.05
CA ASN A 99 -13.43 -12.45 -6.58
C ASN A 99 -11.94 -12.08 -6.59
N PHE A 100 -11.63 -10.81 -6.32
CA PHE A 100 -10.25 -10.35 -6.25
C PHE A 100 -9.71 -10.46 -4.82
N ASN A 101 -8.43 -10.81 -4.71
CA ASN A 101 -7.70 -10.88 -3.45
C ASN A 101 -6.40 -10.09 -3.56
N VAL A 102 -6.06 -9.37 -2.49
CA VAL A 102 -4.79 -8.66 -2.35
C VAL A 102 -3.87 -9.44 -1.44
N GLU A 103 -2.64 -9.62 -1.87
CA GLU A 103 -1.60 -10.32 -1.13
C GLU A 103 -0.37 -9.40 -1.02
N ILE A 104 0.08 -9.16 0.21
CA ILE A 104 1.20 -8.26 0.52
C ILE A 104 2.49 -9.08 0.55
N GLU A 105 3.53 -8.63 -0.16
CA GLU A 105 4.86 -9.29 -0.20
C GLU A 105 4.86 -10.78 -0.57
N LYS A 106 3.81 -11.26 -1.23
CA LYS A 106 3.68 -12.65 -1.65
C LYS A 106 4.70 -12.99 -2.73
N GLY A 107 5.45 -14.05 -2.51
CA GLY A 107 6.40 -14.57 -3.48
C GLY A 107 5.70 -15.06 -4.75
N ILE A 108 6.11 -14.49 -5.88
CA ILE A 108 5.70 -14.87 -7.23
C ILE A 108 6.86 -15.59 -7.88
N ARG A 109 6.57 -16.79 -8.39
CA ARG A 109 7.54 -17.59 -9.12
C ARG A 109 7.73 -17.00 -10.52
N ILE A 110 8.98 -16.79 -10.90
CA ILE A 110 9.41 -16.32 -12.22
C ILE A 110 10.43 -17.32 -12.76
N THR A 111 10.26 -17.72 -14.01
CA THR A 111 11.21 -18.55 -14.74
C THR A 111 12.02 -17.64 -15.66
N ASN A 112 13.34 -17.64 -15.52
CA ASN A 112 14.19 -16.89 -16.46
C ASN A 112 14.51 -17.70 -17.72
N ASP A 113 15.15 -17.06 -18.69
CA ASP A 113 15.55 -17.69 -19.97
C ASP A 113 16.47 -18.91 -19.80
N GLN A 114 17.17 -19.00 -18.66
CA GLN A 114 18.01 -20.14 -18.29
C GLN A 114 17.24 -21.26 -17.55
N ARG A 115 15.90 -21.20 -17.53
CA ARG A 115 15.01 -22.09 -16.77
C ARG A 115 15.28 -22.13 -15.25
N LYS A 116 15.97 -21.13 -14.71
CA LYS A 116 16.15 -20.96 -13.27
C LYS A 116 14.94 -20.28 -12.68
N ILE A 117 14.47 -20.82 -11.57
CA ILE A 117 13.34 -20.30 -10.83
C ILE A 117 13.84 -19.22 -9.88
N LYS A 118 13.27 -18.02 -9.99
CA LYS A 118 13.44 -16.93 -9.03
C LYS A 118 12.10 -16.64 -8.36
N ILE A 119 12.13 -16.29 -7.09
CA ILE A 119 10.96 -15.76 -6.39
C ILE A 119 11.13 -14.25 -6.32
N LEU A 120 10.18 -13.52 -6.90
CA LEU A 120 10.06 -12.07 -6.74
C LEU A 120 8.93 -11.75 -5.78
N LYS A 121 9.10 -10.68 -5.00
CA LYS A 121 8.07 -10.18 -4.09
C LYS A 121 7.73 -8.76 -4.54
N PRO A 122 6.54 -8.53 -5.13
CA PRO A 122 6.03 -7.18 -5.26
C PRO A 122 5.52 -6.71 -3.90
N ASP A 123 5.43 -5.40 -3.71
CA ASP A 123 4.89 -4.85 -2.45
C ASP A 123 3.43 -5.31 -2.30
N LEU A 124 2.64 -5.24 -3.39
CA LEU A 124 1.30 -5.81 -3.48
C LEU A 124 1.14 -6.64 -4.76
N SER A 125 0.44 -7.77 -4.63
CA SER A 125 -0.03 -8.57 -5.77
C SER A 125 -1.54 -8.77 -5.70
N VAL A 126 -2.20 -8.63 -6.84
CA VAL A 126 -3.64 -8.76 -6.97
C VAL A 126 -3.96 -10.02 -7.76
N TRP A 127 -4.83 -10.86 -7.21
CA TRP A 127 -5.18 -12.15 -7.75
C TRP A 127 -6.68 -12.24 -7.99
N ARG A 128 -7.09 -12.91 -9.06
CA ARG A 128 -8.48 -13.29 -9.33
C ARG A 128 -8.51 -14.73 -9.76
N ASP A 129 -9.32 -15.56 -9.09
CA ASP A 129 -9.46 -16.99 -9.42
C ASP A 129 -8.10 -17.70 -9.57
N LYS A 130 -7.16 -17.40 -8.65
CA LYS A 130 -5.76 -17.88 -8.62
C LYS A 130 -4.84 -17.40 -9.75
N LYS A 131 -5.30 -16.50 -10.63
CA LYS A 131 -4.47 -15.85 -11.64
C LYS A 131 -3.98 -14.50 -11.14
N LEU A 132 -2.70 -14.20 -11.36
CA LEU A 132 -2.16 -12.87 -11.11
C LEU A 132 -2.81 -11.88 -12.09
N GLN A 133 -3.24 -10.73 -11.61
CA GLN A 133 -3.95 -9.70 -12.40
C GLN A 133 -3.19 -8.39 -12.41
N ALA A 134 -2.62 -8.01 -11.26
CA ALA A 134 -1.81 -6.81 -11.17
C ALA A 134 -0.73 -6.93 -10.09
N ILE A 135 0.28 -6.10 -10.22
CA ILE A 135 1.25 -5.78 -9.17
C ILE A 135 1.23 -4.28 -8.90
N ILE A 136 1.51 -3.90 -7.66
CA ILE A 136 1.68 -2.50 -7.27
C ILE A 136 2.97 -2.40 -6.46
N GLU A 137 3.88 -1.58 -6.93
CA GLU A 137 5.11 -1.21 -6.23
C GLU A 137 4.87 0.10 -5.50
N CYS A 138 5.05 0.09 -4.18
CA CYS A 138 4.79 1.22 -3.31
C CYS A 138 6.09 1.89 -2.89
N LYS A 139 6.09 3.22 -2.85
CA LYS A 139 7.15 4.03 -2.24
C LYS A 139 6.54 5.14 -1.43
N LEU A 140 7.13 5.45 -0.29
CA LEU A 140 6.71 6.61 0.48
C LEU A 140 7.12 7.91 -0.24
N GLN A 141 8.34 7.92 -0.78
CA GLN A 141 8.93 8.99 -1.60
C GLN A 141 10.09 8.40 -2.43
N LEU A 142 10.63 9.16 -3.40
CA LEU A 142 11.73 8.69 -4.25
C LEU A 142 13.14 9.04 -3.75
N GLY A 143 13.26 10.03 -2.85
CA GLY A 143 14.49 10.29 -2.09
C GLY A 143 15.76 10.41 -2.95
N TYR A 144 16.86 9.81 -2.49
CA TYR A 144 18.16 9.83 -3.18
C TYR A 144 18.19 9.07 -4.51
N SER A 145 17.30 8.09 -4.70
CA SER A 145 17.22 7.29 -5.94
C SER A 145 16.23 7.85 -6.96
N ARG A 146 15.82 9.11 -6.82
CA ARG A 146 14.85 9.78 -7.71
C ARG A 146 15.28 9.93 -9.17
N ASN A 147 16.55 9.69 -9.50
CA ASN A 147 17.02 9.74 -10.89
C ASN A 147 16.94 8.37 -11.58
N GLU A 148 16.86 7.27 -10.82
CA GLU A 148 16.95 5.90 -11.34
C GLU A 148 15.68 5.08 -11.08
N TRP A 149 14.65 5.68 -10.45
CA TRP A 149 13.46 4.95 -10.05
C TRP A 149 12.77 4.30 -11.25
N GLU A 150 12.71 5.00 -12.38
CA GLU A 150 11.99 4.53 -13.56
C GLU A 150 12.71 3.36 -14.20
N GLU A 151 14.03 3.45 -14.41
CA GLU A 151 14.82 2.34 -14.93
C GLU A 151 14.68 1.09 -14.04
N LYS A 152 14.74 1.26 -12.71
CA LYS A 152 14.56 0.16 -11.75
C LYS A 152 13.16 -0.43 -11.82
N TYR A 153 12.13 0.41 -11.92
CA TYR A 153 10.75 -0.02 -12.06
C TYR A 153 10.52 -0.77 -13.37
N ILE A 154 10.94 -0.23 -14.51
CA ILE A 154 10.81 -0.85 -15.84
C ILE A 154 11.55 -2.19 -15.87
N LYS A 155 12.76 -2.26 -15.32
CA LYS A 155 13.50 -3.52 -15.22
C LYS A 155 12.73 -4.57 -14.41
N LYS A 156 12.13 -4.18 -13.28
CA LYS A 156 11.31 -5.10 -12.46
C LYS A 156 10.02 -5.49 -13.19
N LYS A 157 9.33 -4.54 -13.83
CA LYS A 157 8.12 -4.73 -14.65
C LYS A 157 8.36 -5.76 -15.76
N ASN A 158 9.44 -5.60 -16.53
CA ASN A 158 9.76 -6.50 -17.64
C ASN A 158 9.99 -7.95 -17.18
N VAL A 159 10.55 -8.16 -15.98
CA VAL A 159 10.72 -9.51 -15.41
C VAL A 159 9.39 -10.15 -15.02
N TYR A 160 8.40 -9.36 -14.60
CA TYR A 160 7.05 -9.91 -14.37
C TYR A 160 6.32 -10.20 -15.67
N LEU A 161 6.41 -9.29 -16.65
CA LEU A 161 5.73 -9.43 -17.94
C LEU A 161 6.29 -10.58 -18.78
N SER A 162 7.55 -10.99 -18.59
CA SER A 162 8.09 -12.16 -19.27
C SER A 162 7.40 -13.48 -18.87
N GLU A 163 6.89 -13.57 -17.63
CA GLU A 163 6.17 -14.75 -17.13
C GLU A 163 4.65 -14.56 -17.17
N TYR A 164 4.18 -13.33 -16.95
CA TYR A 164 2.76 -12.99 -16.91
C TYR A 164 2.45 -11.81 -17.86
N PRO A 165 2.36 -12.03 -19.18
CA PRO A 165 2.28 -10.95 -20.16
C PRO A 165 1.05 -10.05 -20.06
N GLU A 166 -0.04 -10.54 -19.46
CA GLU A 166 -1.33 -9.84 -19.39
C GLU A 166 -1.54 -9.06 -18.08
N ILE A 167 -0.57 -9.07 -17.15
CA ILE A 167 -0.77 -8.38 -15.87
C ILE A 167 -0.58 -6.88 -16.01
N LYS A 168 -1.30 -6.14 -15.17
CA LYS A 168 -1.08 -4.70 -15.02
C LYS A 168 0.01 -4.44 -13.98
N THR A 169 0.82 -3.42 -14.22
CA THR A 169 1.88 -3.02 -13.30
C THR A 169 1.69 -1.56 -12.93
N PHE A 170 1.69 -1.27 -11.64
CA PHE A 170 1.52 0.09 -11.12
C PHE A 170 2.69 0.49 -10.23
N PHE A 171 3.07 1.76 -10.29
CA PHE A 171 4.04 2.39 -9.42
C PHE A 171 3.35 3.50 -8.63
N LEU A 172 3.23 3.32 -7.32
CA LEU A 172 2.51 4.20 -6.42
C LEU A 172 3.47 4.86 -5.44
N VAL A 173 3.54 6.18 -5.47
CA VAL A 173 4.31 7.00 -4.55
C VAL A 173 3.36 7.73 -3.62
N PHE A 174 3.59 7.70 -2.30
CA PHE A 174 2.74 8.44 -1.37
C PHE A 174 2.87 9.94 -1.60
N THR A 175 4.08 10.49 -1.55
CA THR A 175 4.29 11.94 -1.67
C THR A 175 5.40 12.33 -2.62
N LYS A 176 5.22 13.50 -3.23
CA LYS A 176 6.25 14.17 -4.02
C LYS A 176 6.97 15.32 -3.33
N GLU A 177 6.83 15.51 -2.03
CA GLU A 177 7.41 16.69 -1.33
C GLU A 177 8.89 16.99 -1.68
N ASN A 178 9.71 15.97 -1.95
CA ASN A 178 11.13 16.13 -2.26
C ASN A 178 11.55 15.88 -3.73
N TRP A 179 10.60 15.82 -4.66
CA TRP A 179 10.86 15.67 -6.10
C TRP A 179 9.71 16.25 -6.94
N SER A 180 9.86 16.35 -8.26
CA SER A 180 8.84 16.99 -9.12
C SER A 180 7.52 16.21 -9.24
N GLY A 181 7.50 14.93 -8.84
CA GLY A 181 6.40 14.03 -9.19
C GLY A 181 6.54 13.50 -10.62
N PHE A 182 5.49 12.85 -11.12
CA PHE A 182 5.41 12.35 -12.50
C PHE A 182 4.95 13.41 -13.50
N GLU A 183 5.04 14.70 -13.16
CA GLU A 183 4.50 15.79 -13.98
C GLU A 183 5.00 15.68 -15.43
N ASN A 184 4.06 15.68 -16.37
CA ASN A 184 4.29 15.53 -17.82
C ASN A 184 4.79 14.15 -18.27
N HIS A 185 4.81 13.16 -17.39
CA HIS A 185 5.14 11.79 -17.77
C HIS A 185 3.96 11.14 -18.49
N GLN A 186 4.19 10.53 -19.66
CA GLN A 186 3.13 9.92 -20.49
C GLN A 186 2.33 8.79 -19.80
N LEU A 187 2.90 8.21 -18.73
CA LEU A 187 2.32 7.15 -17.91
C LEU A 187 1.73 7.65 -16.58
N GLU A 188 1.78 8.95 -16.30
CA GLU A 188 1.08 9.55 -15.15
C GLU A 188 -0.41 9.25 -15.24
N GLU A 189 -1.00 8.88 -14.10
CA GLU A 189 -2.40 8.41 -13.96
C GLU A 189 -2.76 7.16 -14.77
N LYS A 190 -1.81 6.53 -15.46
CA LYS A 190 -1.99 5.27 -16.18
C LYS A 190 -1.33 4.11 -15.45
N GLU A 191 -0.02 4.24 -15.22
CA GLU A 191 0.78 3.29 -14.46
C GLU A 191 1.42 3.95 -13.24
N TYR A 192 1.69 5.25 -13.30
CA TYR A 192 2.41 5.99 -12.26
C TYR A 192 1.45 6.90 -11.51
N PHE A 193 1.45 6.78 -10.19
CA PHE A 193 0.50 7.47 -9.32
C PHE A 193 1.25 8.11 -8.15
N THR A 194 0.97 9.38 -7.89
CA THR A 194 1.38 10.06 -6.66
C THR A 194 0.15 10.44 -5.85
N LEU A 195 0.10 10.09 -4.57
CA LEU A 195 -1.11 10.35 -3.76
C LEU A 195 -1.18 11.80 -3.27
N SER A 196 -0.07 12.38 -2.80
CA SER A 196 -0.04 13.71 -2.18
C SER A 196 1.16 14.55 -2.57
N LYS A 197 1.04 15.87 -2.44
CA LYS A 197 2.16 16.82 -2.54
C LYS A 197 3.00 16.87 -1.26
N THR A 198 2.38 16.52 -0.14
CA THR A 198 2.87 16.89 1.19
C THR A 198 3.27 15.65 1.97
N TRP A 199 4.29 15.76 2.81
CA TRP A 199 4.68 14.65 3.67
C TRP A 199 3.63 14.36 4.74
N PRO A 200 3.36 13.08 5.09
CA PRO A 200 2.26 12.74 5.99
C PRO A 200 2.24 13.50 7.32
N ARG A 201 3.42 13.85 7.87
CA ARG A 201 3.53 14.57 9.15
C ARG A 201 2.94 15.97 9.10
N SER A 202 2.95 16.59 7.94
CA SER A 202 2.51 17.97 7.73
C SER A 202 1.02 18.04 7.37
N ILE A 203 0.31 16.90 7.36
CA ILE A 203 -1.09 16.83 6.97
C ILE A 203 -1.98 16.85 8.21
N GLU A 204 -2.63 17.99 8.42
CA GLU A 204 -3.68 18.16 9.44
C GLU A 204 -5.04 17.68 8.94
N GLU A 205 -5.34 17.93 7.66
CA GLU A 205 -6.56 17.46 6.99
C GLU A 205 -6.26 16.94 5.57
N PRO A 206 -6.96 15.88 5.12
CA PRO A 206 -6.72 15.29 3.82
C PRO A 206 -7.41 16.14 2.74
N ARG A 207 -6.70 17.15 2.22
CA ARG A 207 -7.22 18.03 1.16
C ARG A 207 -6.33 18.08 -0.10
N GLU A 208 -5.17 17.44 -0.06
CA GLU A 208 -4.14 17.54 -1.10
C GLU A 208 -3.91 16.20 -1.81
N ILE A 209 -4.95 15.69 -2.48
CA ILE A 209 -4.86 14.51 -3.33
C ILE A 209 -4.41 14.94 -4.73
N LEU A 210 -3.30 14.35 -5.19
CA LEU A 210 -2.79 14.55 -6.55
C LEU A 210 -3.48 13.61 -7.54
N ASN A 211 -3.20 12.31 -7.42
CA ASN A 211 -3.88 11.28 -8.18
C ASN A 211 -4.69 10.42 -7.19
N PRO A 212 -6.04 10.47 -7.24
CA PRO A 212 -6.86 9.63 -6.38
C PRO A 212 -6.55 8.15 -6.59
N ILE A 213 -6.26 7.43 -5.50
CA ILE A 213 -5.92 6.00 -5.55
C ILE A 213 -7.08 5.15 -6.09
N GLU A 214 -8.31 5.64 -5.96
CA GLU A 214 -9.51 5.05 -6.53
C GLU A 214 -9.39 4.89 -8.06
N THR A 215 -8.68 5.80 -8.74
CA THR A 215 -8.40 5.69 -10.18
C THR A 215 -7.54 4.47 -10.48
N LEU A 216 -6.47 4.25 -9.70
CA LEU A 216 -5.65 3.05 -9.79
C LEU A 216 -6.51 1.80 -9.54
N PHE A 217 -7.33 1.82 -8.48
CA PHE A 217 -8.17 0.69 -8.08
C PHE A 217 -9.19 0.31 -9.15
N LYS A 218 -9.83 1.31 -9.79
CA LYS A 218 -10.70 1.10 -10.96
C LYS A 218 -9.96 0.43 -12.10
N LYS A 219 -8.76 0.92 -12.45
CA LYS A 219 -7.96 0.36 -13.54
C LYS A 219 -7.57 -1.09 -13.30
N ILE A 220 -7.42 -1.54 -12.05
CA ILE A 220 -7.20 -2.96 -11.77
C ILE A 220 -8.40 -3.80 -12.22
N VAL A 221 -9.62 -3.33 -11.95
CA VAL A 221 -10.85 -4.09 -12.19
C VAL A 221 -11.39 -3.93 -13.62
N GLU A 222 -11.13 -2.80 -14.28
CA GLU A 222 -11.62 -2.53 -15.62
C GLU A 222 -10.79 -3.26 -16.69
N ASN A 223 -11.41 -4.18 -17.44
CA ASN A 223 -10.76 -5.02 -18.46
C ASN A 223 -10.33 -4.29 -19.74
N LYS A 224 -10.23 -2.96 -19.74
CA LYS A 224 -9.75 -2.24 -20.92
C LYS A 224 -8.22 -2.27 -20.92
N ASN A 225 -7.65 -3.14 -21.76
CA ASN A 225 -6.28 -2.99 -22.21
C ASN A 225 -6.24 -1.68 -23.00
N TYR A 226 -5.44 -0.72 -22.52
CA TYR A 226 -5.14 0.51 -23.24
C TYR A 226 -4.00 0.28 -24.22
#